data_AF-A0A7W1DLX6-F1
#
_entry.id   AF-A0A7W1DLX6-F1
#
_cell.length_a   1.000
_cell.length_b   1.000
_cell.length_c   1.000
_cell.angle_alpha   90.00
_cell.angle_beta   90.00
_cell.angle_gamma   90.00
#
_symmetry.space_group_name_H-M   'P 1'
#
loop_
_entity.id
_entity.type
_entity.pdbx_description
1 polymer ?
#
loop_
_entity_poly.entity_id
_entity_poly.type
_entity_poly.pdbx_seq_one_letter_code
_entity_poly.pdbx_strand_id
1 'polypeptide(L)'
;MTLHVRAAGSPSALAGPVRAGVRAVTPDVPALAPRTLRDYVDRSTGSQRVVARLLFIFGGIALAVAAVGVYGLTAYTIAQRRKELGVRVALGARPGDLVRLLLSQSLLLVGVGLAVGTGAALLLARLVATMLFGVTGSDPLSFAAGAGLLALTTLIAALIPARRATRVDPLGALRAD
;
A
#
# COMPACT_ATOMS: atom_id res chain seq x y z
N MET A 1 -32.13 -0.60 27.66
CA MET A 1 -32.73 -1.74 26.91
C MET A 1 -32.68 -1.43 25.42
N THR A 2 -32.21 -2.36 24.59
CA THR A 2 -32.21 -2.23 23.13
C THR A 2 -33.06 -3.36 22.54
N LEU A 3 -33.98 -3.01 21.64
CA LEU A 3 -34.84 -3.96 20.93
C LEU A 3 -34.33 -4.10 19.49
N HIS A 4 -33.94 -5.31 19.09
CA HIS A 4 -33.55 -5.60 17.72
C HIS A 4 -34.72 -6.30 17.00
N VAL A 5 -35.14 -5.75 15.86
CA VAL A 5 -36.22 -6.32 15.04
C VAL A 5 -35.67 -6.61 13.64
N ARG A 6 -35.83 -7.85 13.17
CA ARG A 6 -35.44 -8.24 11.81
C ARG A 6 -36.56 -7.89 10.83
N ALA A 7 -36.24 -7.06 9.84
CA ALA A 7 -37.15 -6.67 8.77
C ALA A 7 -36.95 -7.55 7.53
N ALA A 8 -38.02 -8.10 6.95
CA ALA A 8 -38.00 -8.81 5.66
C ALA A 8 -38.14 -7.86 4.43
N GLY A 9 -37.97 -6.55 4.63
CA GLY A 9 -38.19 -5.50 3.62
C GLY A 9 -37.54 -4.18 4.04
N SER A 10 -38.11 -3.03 3.66
CA SER A 10 -37.57 -1.72 4.03
C SER A 10 -37.66 -1.49 5.55
N PRO A 11 -36.52 -1.30 6.27
CA PRO A 11 -36.52 -1.09 7.72
C PRO A 11 -37.31 0.15 8.15
N SER A 12 -37.39 1.15 7.27
CA SER A 12 -38.17 2.38 7.46
C SER A 12 -39.69 2.14 7.43
N ALA A 13 -40.18 1.15 6.69
CA ALA A 13 -41.61 0.81 6.68
C ALA A 13 -42.06 0.09 7.97
N LEU A 14 -41.16 -0.69 8.58
CA LEU A 14 -41.40 -1.39 9.85
C LEU A 14 -41.23 -0.51 11.09
N ALA A 15 -40.60 0.66 10.94
CA ALA A 15 -40.38 1.62 12.02
C ALA A 15 -41.68 2.13 12.68
N GLY A 16 -42.71 2.42 11.88
CA GLY A 16 -44.01 2.91 12.35
C GLY A 16 -44.79 1.86 13.16
N PRO A 17 -45.06 0.67 12.60
CA PRO A 17 -45.79 -0.39 13.28
C PRO A 17 -45.12 -0.86 14.59
N VAL A 18 -43.80 -1.03 14.59
CA VAL A 18 -43.04 -1.43 15.79
C VAL A 18 -43.14 -0.36 16.89
N ARG A 19 -43.04 0.93 16.52
CA ARG A 19 -43.17 2.04 17.47
C ARG A 19 -44.57 2.08 18.10
N ALA A 20 -45.62 1.83 17.31
CA ALA A 20 -46.99 1.78 17.82
C ALA A 20 -47.18 0.63 18.83
N GLY A 21 -46.67 -0.57 18.51
CA GLY A 21 -46.71 -1.72 19.42
C GLY A 21 -45.94 -1.50 20.73
N VAL A 22 -44.75 -0.88 20.67
CA VAL A 22 -43.95 -0.56 21.87
C VAL A 22 -44.67 0.47 22.76
N ARG A 23 -45.27 1.51 22.17
CA ARG A 23 -46.05 2.52 22.93
C ARG A 23 -47.28 1.93 23.62
N ALA A 24 -47.92 0.92 23.01
CA ALA A 24 -49.08 0.25 23.60
C ALA A 24 -48.72 -0.54 24.87
N VAL A 25 -47.48 -1.05 24.96
CA VAL A 25 -47.01 -1.85 26.10
C VAL A 25 -46.27 -0.98 27.13
N THR A 26 -45.62 0.11 26.71
CA THR A 26 -44.84 0.98 27.61
C THR A 26 -44.94 2.45 27.17
N PRO A 27 -45.91 3.21 27.70
CA PRO A 27 -46.14 4.61 27.30
C PRO A 27 -45.02 5.58 27.70
N ASP A 28 -44.32 5.27 28.80
CA ASP A 28 -43.37 6.20 29.45
C ASP A 28 -41.97 6.22 28.81
N VAL A 29 -41.72 5.40 27.79
CA VAL A 29 -40.40 5.33 27.14
C VAL A 29 -40.35 6.33 25.98
N PRO A 30 -39.41 7.31 26.00
CA PRO A 30 -39.20 8.21 24.88
C PRO A 30 -38.89 7.40 23.62
N ALA A 31 -39.77 7.49 22.62
CA ALA A 31 -39.62 6.77 21.36
C ALA A 31 -38.44 7.37 20.56
N LEU A 32 -37.22 6.94 20.87
CA LEU A 32 -36.01 7.26 20.11
C LEU A 32 -36.23 6.91 18.62
N ALA A 33 -35.61 7.69 17.74
CA ALA A 33 -35.70 7.45 16.31
C ALA A 33 -35.18 6.04 15.98
N PRO A 34 -35.98 5.18 15.31
CA PRO A 34 -35.53 3.85 14.93
C PRO A 34 -34.32 4.01 14.01
N ARG A 35 -33.19 3.44 14.43
CA ARG A 35 -31.97 3.39 13.64
C ARG A 35 -31.85 2.03 13.00
N THR A 36 -31.49 2.01 11.73
CA THR A 36 -31.17 0.74 11.09
C THR A 36 -29.85 0.22 11.66
N LEU A 37 -29.70 -1.11 11.74
CA LEU A 37 -28.44 -1.71 12.17
C LEU A 37 -27.29 -1.28 11.24
N ARG A 38 -27.59 -1.03 9.95
CA ARG A 38 -26.65 -0.49 8.96
C ARG A 38 -26.15 0.90 9.35
N ASP A 39 -27.04 1.84 9.69
CA ASP A 39 -26.62 3.19 10.12
C ASP A 39 -25.76 3.16 11.40
N TYR A 40 -26.04 2.22 12.30
CA TYR A 40 -25.23 2.03 13.51
C TYR A 40 -23.83 1.50 13.19
N VAL A 41 -23.74 0.50 12.31
CA VAL A 41 -22.46 -0.05 11.83
C VAL A 41 -21.67 0.97 11.02
N ASP A 42 -22.32 1.73 10.13
CA ASP A 42 -21.67 2.75 9.30
C ASP A 42 -21.13 3.91 10.14
N ARG A 43 -21.83 4.32 11.21
CA ARG A 43 -21.29 5.31 12.16
C ARG A 43 -20.18 4.74 13.03
N SER A 44 -20.28 3.47 13.42
CA SER A 44 -19.24 2.81 14.23
C SER A 44 -17.94 2.56 13.42
N THR A 45 -18.05 2.28 12.12
CA THR A 45 -16.89 2.09 11.23
C THR A 45 -16.46 3.36 10.49
N GLY A 46 -17.21 4.46 10.59
CA GLY A 46 -16.91 5.72 9.91
C GLY A 46 -15.52 6.27 10.24
N SER A 47 -15.16 6.30 11.52
CA SER A 47 -13.82 6.75 11.97
C SER A 47 -12.70 5.86 11.41
N GLN A 48 -12.89 4.53 11.46
CA GLN A 48 -11.91 3.57 10.90
C GLN A 48 -11.72 3.75 9.39
N ARG A 49 -12.79 4.01 8.63
CA ARG A 49 -12.70 4.27 7.18
C ARG A 49 -11.92 5.54 6.87
N VAL A 50 -12.07 6.59 7.67
CA VAL A 50 -11.30 7.83 7.50
C VAL A 50 -9.81 7.57 7.74
N VAL A 51 -9.47 6.89 8.83
CA VAL A 51 -8.08 6.52 9.14
C VAL A 51 -7.48 5.64 8.05
N ALA A 52 -8.22 4.63 7.56
CA ALA A 52 -7.77 3.76 6.47
C ALA A 52 -7.50 4.54 5.18
N ARG A 53 -8.36 5.51 4.83
CA ARG A 53 -8.14 6.38 3.66
C ARG A 53 -6.90 7.24 3.81
N LEU A 54 -6.67 7.82 4.99
CA LEU A 54 -5.46 8.61 5.26
C LEU A 54 -4.20 7.75 5.14
N LEU A 55 -4.22 6.55 5.73
CA LEU A 55 -3.12 5.58 5.61
C LEU A 55 -2.86 5.19 4.16
N PHE A 56 -3.90 5.00 3.36
CA PHE A 56 -3.77 4.71 1.94
C PHE A 56 -3.09 5.86 1.17
N ILE A 57 -3.48 7.11 1.45
CA ILE A 57 -2.84 8.30 0.86
C ILE A 57 -1.38 8.40 1.28
N PHE A 58 -1.08 8.25 2.58
CA PHE A 58 0.31 8.26 3.07
C PHE A 58 1.16 7.15 2.45
N GLY A 59 0.60 5.94 2.34
CA GLY A 59 1.24 4.83 1.66
C GLY A 59 1.54 5.15 0.19
N GLY A 60 0.61 5.77 -0.53
CA GLY A 60 0.81 6.22 -1.90
C GLY A 60 1.92 7.28 -2.04
N ILE A 61 1.97 8.25 -1.13
CA ILE A 61 3.04 9.26 -1.09
C ILE A 61 4.39 8.61 -0.80
N ALA A 62 4.46 7.74 0.22
CA ALA A 62 5.67 7.01 0.56
C ALA A 62 6.18 6.17 -0.62
N LEU A 63 5.27 5.52 -1.35
CA LEU A 63 5.57 4.74 -2.54
C LEU A 63 6.16 5.63 -3.67
N ALA A 64 5.61 6.83 -3.87
CA ALA A 64 6.14 7.80 -4.83
C ALA A 64 7.54 8.29 -4.43
N VAL A 65 7.76 8.62 -3.16
CA VAL A 65 9.08 9.03 -2.64
C VAL A 65 10.09 7.91 -2.81
N ALA A 66 9.72 6.66 -2.50
CA ALA A 66 10.57 5.50 -2.70
C ALA A 66 10.93 5.30 -4.18
N ALA A 67 9.96 5.45 -5.09
CA ALA A 67 10.18 5.35 -6.53
C ALA A 67 11.19 6.40 -7.03
N VAL A 68 11.03 7.65 -6.61
CA VAL A 68 11.96 8.74 -6.94
C VAL A 68 13.34 8.47 -6.37
N GLY A 69 13.42 8.03 -5.11
CA GLY A 69 14.68 7.68 -4.46
C GLY A 69 15.45 6.58 -5.19
N VAL A 70 14.77 5.49 -5.55
CA VAL A 70 15.41 4.40 -6.30
C VAL A 70 15.81 4.84 -7.71
N TYR A 71 14.96 5.60 -8.41
CA TYR A 71 15.34 6.16 -9.70
C TYR A 71 16.61 7.00 -9.60
N GLY A 72 16.66 7.93 -8.62
CA GLY A 72 17.80 8.81 -8.39
C GLY A 72 19.06 8.05 -8.04
N LEU A 73 18.99 7.11 -7.09
CA LEU A 73 20.13 6.30 -6.68
C LEU A 73 20.66 5.43 -7.84
N THR A 74 19.76 4.83 -8.62
CA THR A 74 20.15 4.01 -9.77
C THR A 74 20.80 4.86 -10.86
N ALA A 75 20.20 6.01 -11.18
CA ALA A 75 20.75 6.94 -12.17
C ALA A 75 22.12 7.51 -11.74
N TYR A 76 22.27 7.85 -10.46
CA TYR A 76 23.54 8.30 -9.88
C TYR A 76 24.62 7.22 -9.97
N THR A 77 24.29 5.99 -9.57
CA THR A 77 25.22 4.84 -9.62
C THR A 77 25.69 4.58 -11.05
N ILE A 78 24.79 4.67 -12.04
CA ILE A 78 25.12 4.55 -13.45
C ILE A 78 26.05 5.67 -13.89
N ALA A 79 25.78 6.91 -13.50
CA ALA A 79 26.61 8.07 -13.83
C ALA A 79 28.04 7.91 -13.29
N GLN A 80 28.19 7.45 -12.05
CA GLN A 80 29.49 7.22 -11.41
C GLN A 80 30.28 6.07 -12.07
N ARG A 81 29.60 5.07 -12.62
CA ARG A 81 30.20 3.91 -13.30
C ARG A 81 30.29 4.04 -14.82
N ARG A 82 30.06 5.24 -15.39
CA ARG A 82 30.06 5.44 -16.86
C ARG A 82 31.35 4.94 -17.54
N LYS A 83 32.52 5.19 -16.96
CA LYS A 83 33.81 4.74 -17.53
C LYS A 83 33.91 3.20 -17.56
N GLU A 84 33.58 2.51 -16.46
CA GLU A 84 33.56 1.03 -16.41
C GLU A 84 32.55 0.43 -17.41
N LEU A 85 31.35 1.00 -17.48
CA LEU A 85 30.30 0.57 -18.40
C LEU A 85 30.75 0.77 -19.85
N GLY A 86 31.39 1.90 -20.17
CA GLY A 86 31.96 2.18 -21.49
C GLY A 86 33.04 1.18 -21.91
N VAL A 87 33.95 0.81 -21.00
CA VAL A 87 34.96 -0.23 -21.27
C VAL A 87 34.30 -1.59 -21.53
N ARG A 88 33.29 -2.00 -20.75
CA ARG A 88 32.56 -3.26 -21.00
C ARG A 88 31.87 -3.27 -22.35
N VAL A 89 31.27 -2.15 -22.76
CA VAL A 89 30.64 -2.02 -24.08
C VAL A 89 31.69 -2.11 -25.20
N ALA A 90 32.86 -1.48 -25.03
CA ALA A 90 33.97 -1.57 -25.98
C ALA A 90 34.53 -2.99 -26.11
N LEU A 91 34.47 -3.79 -25.04
CA LEU A 91 34.81 -5.21 -25.02
C LEU A 91 33.69 -6.12 -25.58
N GLY A 92 32.58 -5.56 -26.08
CA GLY A 92 31.50 -6.30 -26.73
C GLY A 92 30.36 -6.76 -25.82
N ALA A 93 30.24 -6.22 -24.59
CA ALA A 93 29.13 -6.55 -23.71
C ALA A 93 27.78 -6.14 -24.33
N ARG A 94 26.78 -7.03 -24.25
CA ARG A 94 25.45 -6.74 -24.79
C ARG A 94 24.70 -5.77 -23.88
N PRO A 95 23.83 -4.91 -24.42
CA PRO A 95 22.95 -4.02 -23.63
C PRO A 95 22.17 -4.75 -22.52
N GLY A 96 21.74 -5.99 -22.79
CA GLY A 96 21.02 -6.82 -21.82
C GLY A 96 21.85 -7.22 -20.59
N ASP A 97 23.17 -7.41 -20.75
CA ASP A 97 24.06 -7.79 -19.64
C ASP A 97 24.23 -6.63 -18.65
N LEU A 98 24.30 -5.40 -19.17
CA LEU A 98 24.37 -4.18 -18.37
C LEU A 98 23.06 -3.93 -17.62
N VAL A 99 21.91 -4.10 -18.29
CA VAL A 99 20.59 -3.97 -17.65
C VAL A 99 20.41 -5.01 -16.56
N ARG A 100 20.79 -6.27 -16.81
CA ARG A 100 20.71 -7.35 -15.81
C ARG A 100 21.58 -7.08 -14.59
N LEU A 101 22.81 -6.59 -14.81
CA LEU A 101 23.72 -6.23 -13.73
C LEU A 101 23.13 -5.12 -12.85
N LEU A 102 22.67 -4.02 -13.47
CA LEU A 102 22.09 -2.88 -12.76
C LEU A 102 20.82 -3.27 -12.01
N LEU A 103 19.92 -4.03 -12.66
CA LEU A 103 18.71 -4.55 -12.03
C LEU A 103 19.01 -5.48 -10.86
N SER A 104 20.04 -6.34 -10.96
CA SER A 104 20.40 -7.25 -9.86
C SER A 104 20.82 -6.51 -8.59
N GLN A 105 21.54 -5.39 -8.73
CA GLN A 105 21.91 -4.53 -7.60
C GLN A 105 20.69 -3.84 -7.00
N SER A 106 19.81 -3.29 -7.86
CA SER A 106 18.55 -2.70 -7.38
C SER A 106 17.69 -3.73 -6.67
N LEU A 107 17.55 -4.94 -7.21
CA LEU A 107 16.77 -6.04 -6.63
C LEU A 107 17.30 -6.48 -5.27
N LEU A 108 18.61 -6.49 -5.06
CA LEU A 108 19.20 -6.79 -3.75
C LEU A 108 18.82 -5.73 -2.72
N LEU A 109 18.91 -4.45 -3.08
CA LEU A 109 18.49 -3.34 -2.21
C LEU A 109 16.99 -3.42 -1.89
N VAL A 110 16.15 -3.72 -2.89
CA VAL A 110 14.70 -3.93 -2.70
C VAL A 110 14.45 -5.11 -1.77
N GLY A 111 15.14 -6.24 -1.97
CA GLY A 111 14.95 -7.45 -1.18
C GLY A 111 15.27 -7.22 0.29
N VAL A 112 16.37 -6.53 0.59
CA VAL A 112 16.72 -6.15 1.97
C VAL A 112 15.67 -5.19 2.55
N GLY A 113 15.28 -4.15 1.81
CA GLY A 113 14.27 -3.20 2.25
C GLY A 113 12.91 -3.87 2.52
N LEU A 114 12.48 -4.79 1.66
CA LEU A 114 11.28 -5.59 1.86
C LEU A 114 11.40 -6.49 3.08
N ALA A 115 12.49 -7.22 3.25
CA ALA A 115 12.67 -8.10 4.41
C ALA A 115 12.58 -7.31 5.73
N VAL A 116 13.31 -6.19 5.82
CA VAL A 116 13.31 -5.31 7.00
C VAL A 116 11.94 -4.67 7.21
N GLY A 117 11.34 -4.11 6.17
CA GLY A 117 10.04 -3.43 6.24
C GLY A 117 8.91 -4.37 6.61
N THR A 118 8.87 -5.57 6.03
CA THR A 118 7.85 -6.59 6.33
C THR A 118 8.01 -7.09 7.77
N GLY A 119 9.25 -7.32 8.22
CA GLY A 119 9.54 -7.69 9.61
C GLY A 119 9.08 -6.61 10.61
N ALA A 120 9.40 -5.34 10.34
CA ALA A 120 8.96 -4.23 11.16
C ALA A 120 7.43 -4.08 11.18
N ALA A 121 6.79 -4.20 10.02
CA ALA A 121 5.33 -4.13 9.89
C ALA A 121 4.62 -5.27 10.65
N LEU A 122 5.14 -6.50 10.60
CA LEU A 122 4.62 -7.62 11.40
C LEU A 122 4.75 -7.39 12.90
N LEU A 123 5.88 -6.84 13.34
CA LEU A 123 6.12 -6.52 14.75
C LEU A 123 5.14 -5.45 15.25
N LEU A 124 4.98 -4.36 14.48
CA LEU A 124 4.03 -3.30 14.77
C LEU A 124 2.58 -3.80 14.76
N ALA A 125 2.23 -4.66 13.80
CA ALA A 125 0.89 -5.21 13.71
C ALA A 125 0.56 -6.10 14.93
N ARG A 126 1.54 -6.86 15.45
CA ARG A 126 1.38 -7.61 16.70
C ARG A 126 1.18 -6.69 17.91
N LEU A 127 1.93 -5.60 18.01
CA LEU A 127 1.79 -4.59 19.07
C LEU A 127 0.43 -3.89 19.04
N VAL A 128 -0.12 -3.63 17.85
CA VAL A 128 -1.45 -3.04 17.70
C VAL A 128 -2.55 -4.06 18.01
N ALA A 129 -2.35 -5.32 17.63
CA ALA A 129 -3.31 -6.39 17.89
C ALA A 129 -3.49 -6.67 19.40
N THR A 130 -2.48 -6.44 20.24
CA THR A 130 -2.65 -6.55 21.71
C THR A 130 -3.50 -5.42 22.30
N MET A 131 -3.69 -4.31 21.57
CA MET A 131 -4.53 -3.19 22.00
C MET A 131 -5.95 -3.23 21.42
N LEU A 132 -6.17 -3.98 20.33
CA LEU A 132 -7.50 -4.15 19.70
C LEU A 132 -8.05 -5.55 19.97
N PHE A 133 -9.09 -5.64 20.80
CA PHE A 133 -9.82 -6.89 21.01
C PHE A 133 -10.41 -7.42 19.69
N GLY A 134 -10.05 -8.66 19.32
CA GLY A 134 -10.70 -9.42 18.24
C GLY A 134 -10.19 -9.18 16.82
N VAL A 135 -9.06 -8.48 16.62
CA VAL A 135 -8.46 -8.29 15.30
C VAL A 135 -7.27 -9.23 15.11
N THR A 136 -7.38 -10.17 14.18
CA THR A 136 -6.25 -10.97 13.69
C THR A 136 -5.29 -10.05 12.91
N GLY A 137 -4.25 -9.55 13.58
CA GLY A 137 -3.32 -8.52 13.06
C GLY A 137 -2.43 -8.94 11.89
N SER A 138 -2.67 -10.07 11.24
CA SER A 138 -1.83 -10.57 10.16
C SER A 138 -2.70 -11.22 9.08
N ASP A 139 -3.16 -10.42 8.14
CA ASP A 139 -3.73 -10.89 6.87
C ASP A 139 -2.58 -11.09 5.85
N PRO A 140 -2.20 -12.34 5.52
CA PRO A 140 -1.11 -12.62 4.59
C PRO A 140 -1.33 -12.00 3.21
N LEU A 141 -2.58 -11.85 2.78
CA LEU A 141 -2.91 -11.31 1.47
C LEU A 141 -2.55 -9.82 1.40
N SER A 142 -2.86 -9.05 2.43
CA SER A 142 -2.51 -7.63 2.54
C SER A 142 -1.00 -7.40 2.54
N PHE A 143 -0.24 -8.22 3.26
CA PHE A 143 1.23 -8.17 3.25
C PHE A 143 1.82 -8.54 1.88
N ALA A 144 1.32 -9.61 1.26
CA ALA A 144 1.77 -10.04 -0.06
C ALA A 144 1.46 -8.99 -1.14
N ALA A 145 0.27 -8.39 -1.10
CA ALA A 145 -0.13 -7.33 -2.01
C ALA A 145 0.75 -6.08 -1.85
N GLY A 146 1.03 -5.65 -0.61
CA GLY A 146 1.91 -4.52 -0.33
C GLY A 146 3.36 -4.77 -0.79
N ALA A 147 3.92 -5.93 -0.47
CA ALA A 147 5.26 -6.32 -0.90
C ALA A 147 5.37 -6.41 -2.43
N GLY A 148 4.36 -7.00 -3.09
CA GLY A 148 4.28 -7.09 -4.55
C GLY A 148 4.19 -5.72 -5.21
N LEU A 149 3.38 -4.81 -4.66
CA LEU A 149 3.24 -3.44 -5.15
C LEU A 149 4.57 -2.68 -5.03
N LEU A 150 5.23 -2.75 -3.86
CA LEU A 150 6.54 -2.15 -3.65
C LEU A 150 7.58 -2.70 -4.64
N ALA A 151 7.67 -4.02 -4.78
CA ALA A 151 8.59 -4.66 -5.71
C ALA A 151 8.36 -4.20 -7.16
N LEU A 152 7.10 -4.16 -7.60
CA LEU A 152 6.73 -3.72 -8.94
C LEU A 152 7.11 -2.25 -9.18
N THR A 153 6.77 -1.36 -8.24
CA THR A 153 7.10 0.06 -8.34
C THR A 153 8.60 0.27 -8.41
N THR A 154 9.36 -0.41 -7.56
CA THR A 154 10.82 -0.26 -7.56
C THR A 154 11.46 -0.81 -8.82
N LEU A 155 10.95 -1.93 -9.34
CA LEU A 155 11.41 -2.50 -10.61
C LEU A 155 11.17 -1.52 -11.77
N ILE A 156 9.97 -0.93 -11.84
CA ILE A 156 9.65 0.08 -12.87
C ILE A 156 10.57 1.30 -12.73
N ALA A 157 10.77 1.80 -11.50
CA ALA A 157 11.63 2.94 -11.24
C ALA A 157 13.10 2.70 -11.61
N ALA A 158 13.63 1.51 -11.35
CA ALA A 158 15.02 1.14 -11.68
C ALA A 158 15.21 0.80 -13.18
N LEU A 159 14.17 0.30 -13.85
CA LEU A 159 14.25 -0.10 -15.25
C LEU A 159 14.41 1.09 -16.21
N ILE A 160 13.79 2.23 -15.89
CA ILE A 160 13.88 3.45 -16.72
C ILE A 160 15.34 3.93 -16.86
N PRO A 161 16.10 4.21 -15.78
CA PRO A 161 17.49 4.65 -15.89
C PRO A 161 18.40 3.55 -16.43
N ALA A 162 18.16 2.27 -16.11
CA ALA A 162 18.94 1.16 -16.67
C ALA A 162 18.80 1.05 -18.19
N ARG A 163 17.57 1.18 -18.72
CA ARG A 163 17.34 1.23 -20.17
C ARG A 163 17.94 2.48 -20.81
N ARG A 164 17.83 3.64 -20.16
CA ARG A 164 18.48 4.87 -20.64
C ARG A 164 19.99 4.69 -20.77
N ALA A 165 20.64 4.04 -19.81
CA ALA A 165 22.09 3.78 -19.85
C ALA A 165 22.54 3.00 -21.09
N THR A 166 21.72 2.06 -21.56
CA THR A 166 22.02 1.28 -22.78
C THR A 166 21.83 2.03 -24.10
N ARG A 167 21.08 3.14 -24.08
CA ARG A 167 20.81 3.97 -25.26
C ARG A 167 21.74 5.16 -25.38
N VAL A 168 22.47 5.50 -24.31
CA VAL A 168 23.48 6.56 -24.34
C VAL A 168 24.70 6.03 -25.07
N ASP A 169 25.06 6.69 -26.16
CA ASP A 169 26.14 6.29 -27.07
C ASP A 169 27.49 6.23 -26.32
N PRO A 170 28.13 5.04 -26.23
CA PRO A 170 29.43 4.86 -25.56
C PRO A 170 30.54 5.72 -26.18
N LEU A 171 30.41 6.13 -27.45
CA LEU A 171 31.39 6.99 -28.12
C LEU A 171 31.36 8.44 -27.62
N GLY A 172 30.22 8.93 -27.13
CA GLY A 172 30.11 10.24 -26.50
C GLY A 172 30.76 10.29 -25.10
N ALA A 173 30.83 9.15 -24.41
CA ALA A 173 31.44 9.05 -23.07
C ALA A 173 32.97 9.03 -23.09
N LEU A 174 33.58 8.68 -24.22
CA LEU A 174 35.05 8.65 -24.41
C LEU A 174 35.62 9.95 -25.01
N ARG A 175 34.78 10.81 -25.58
CA ARG A 175 35.17 12.10 -26.18
C ARG A 175 34.94 13.32 -25.26
N ALA A 176 34.41 13.11 -24.06
CA ALA A 176 34.12 14.20 -23.12
C ALA A 176 35.31 14.58 -22.22
N ASP A 177 36.50 14.04 -22.49
CA ASP A 177 37.79 14.45 -21.90
C ASP A 177 38.69 14.98 -23.02
#